data_AF-A0A0Q8D892-F1
#
_entry.id   AF-A0A0Q8D892-F1
#
_cell.length_a   1.000
_cell.length_b   1.000
_cell.length_c   1.000
_cell.angle_alpha   90.00
_cell.angle_beta   90.00
_cell.angle_gamma   90.00
#
_symmetry.space_group_name_H-M   'P 1'
#
loop_
_entity.id
_entity.type
_entity.pdbx_description
1 polymer ?
#
loop_
_entity_poly.entity_id
_entity_poly.type
_entity_poly.pdbx_seq_one_letter_code
_entity_poly.pdbx_strand_id
1 'polypeptide(L)'
;MEFDSLGPVSSGLIGGAIAVWLTSRWARTLPRTYNAKSRDALLRQHRLSTWVANALFIAGIFFGVALYPLGGYEDSDPVPVLWGFGLASVLPLLALGLIPLVTGRNVKEAYVAFAWAQDTPLWLTYSVLGGGVVAFAFALASLRA
;
A
#
# COMPACT_ATOMS: atom_id res chain seq x y z
N MET A 1 20.01 25.89 -16.69
CA MET A 1 19.13 25.28 -15.67
C MET A 1 18.22 24.28 -16.37
N GLU A 2 18.68 23.09 -16.74
CA GLU A 2 18.01 22.47 -17.89
C GLU A 2 18.13 20.94 -17.92
N PHE A 3 16.96 20.31 -18.06
CA PHE A 3 16.69 18.90 -18.36
C PHE A 3 16.93 17.82 -17.28
N ASP A 4 18.02 17.84 -16.51
CA ASP A 4 18.27 16.76 -15.52
C ASP A 4 17.35 16.83 -14.28
N SER A 5 16.93 18.03 -13.86
CA SER A 5 16.02 18.23 -12.72
C SER A 5 14.55 17.89 -13.03
N LEU A 6 14.20 17.77 -14.32
CA LEU A 6 12.86 17.39 -14.77
C LEU A 6 12.69 15.87 -14.88
N GLY A 7 13.78 15.10 -14.84
CA GLY A 7 13.77 13.63 -14.89
C GLY A 7 12.89 12.99 -13.81
N PRO A 8 13.04 13.35 -12.52
CA PRO A 8 12.21 12.80 -11.44
C PRO A 8 10.73 13.18 -11.57
N VAL A 9 10.44 14.42 -11.97
CA VAL A 9 9.07 14.91 -12.12
C VAL A 9 8.37 14.23 -13.31
N SER A 10 9.06 14.13 -14.45
CA SER A 10 8.53 13.50 -15.66
C SER A 10 8.36 11.98 -15.49
N SER A 11 9.33 11.29 -14.90
CA SER A 11 9.20 9.86 -14.57
C SER A 11 8.07 9.60 -13.58
N GLY A 12 7.89 10.46 -12.57
CA GLY A 12 6.76 10.40 -11.65
C GLY A 12 5.40 10.58 -12.35
N LEU A 13 5.29 11.56 -13.26
CA LEU A 13 4.07 11.78 -14.05
C LEU A 13 3.75 10.58 -14.97
N ILE A 14 4.76 10.04 -15.65
CA ILE A 14 4.60 8.86 -16.51
C ILE A 14 4.18 7.64 -15.68
N GLY A 15 4.85 7.41 -14.55
CA GLY A 15 4.50 6.33 -13.61
C GLY A 15 3.07 6.47 -13.09
N GLY A 16 2.67 7.69 -12.72
CA GLY A 16 1.30 8.00 -12.30
C GLY A 16 0.27 7.75 -13.41
N ALA A 17 0.55 8.19 -14.63
CA ALA A 17 -0.34 7.96 -15.78
C ALA A 17 -0.51 6.47 -16.10
N ILE A 18 0.58 5.70 -16.06
CA ILE A 18 0.55 4.25 -16.25
C ILE A 18 -0.24 3.58 -15.13
N ALA A 19 -0.01 3.98 -13.87
CA ALA A 19 -0.74 3.45 -12.73
C ALA A 19 -2.25 3.70 -12.86
N VAL A 20 -2.66 4.92 -13.20
CA VAL A 20 -4.08 5.28 -13.41
C VAL A 20 -4.69 4.50 -14.58
N TRP A 21 -3.96 4.35 -15.68
CA TRP A 21 -4.43 3.58 -16.82
C TRP A 21 -4.64 2.10 -16.47
N LEU A 22 -3.69 1.50 -15.74
CA LEU A 22 -3.77 0.11 -15.28
C LEU A 22 -4.93 -0.10 -14.31
N THR A 23 -5.06 0.73 -13.27
CA THR A 23 -6.16 0.63 -12.30
C THR A 23 -7.51 0.84 -12.99
N SER A 24 -7.62 1.80 -13.91
CA SER A 24 -8.83 2.01 -14.71
C SER A 24 -9.20 0.79 -15.56
N ARG A 25 -8.20 0.08 -16.10
CA ARG A 25 -8.43 -1.14 -16.87
C ARG A 25 -8.88 -2.29 -15.97
N TRP A 26 -8.27 -2.45 -14.81
CA TRP A 26 -8.64 -3.50 -13.86
C TRP A 26 -10.01 -3.26 -13.23
N ALA A 27 -10.36 -2.01 -12.89
CA ALA A 27 -11.66 -1.63 -12.34
C ALA A 27 -12.83 -2.17 -13.16
N ARG A 28 -12.70 -2.19 -14.50
CA ARG A 28 -13.72 -2.69 -15.43
C ARG A 28 -13.95 -4.20 -15.32
N THR A 29 -12.97 -4.94 -14.81
CA THR A 29 -12.98 -6.40 -14.69
C THR A 29 -13.27 -6.89 -13.27
N LEU A 30 -13.41 -5.97 -12.30
CA LEU A 30 -13.65 -6.35 -10.91
C LEU A 30 -15.07 -6.90 -10.70
N PRO A 31 -15.24 -7.91 -9.83
CA PRO A 31 -16.56 -8.38 -9.45
C PRO A 31 -17.37 -7.25 -8.79
N ARG A 32 -18.68 -7.22 -9.07
CA ARG A 32 -19.60 -6.22 -8.50
C ARG A 32 -20.21 -6.65 -7.17
N THR A 33 -20.09 -7.92 -6.82
CA THR A 33 -20.66 -8.53 -5.61
C THR A 33 -19.69 -9.49 -4.96
N TYR A 34 -19.75 -9.58 -3.63
CA TYR A 34 -19.00 -10.55 -2.82
C TYR A 34 -19.84 -10.94 -1.61
N ASN A 35 -20.02 -12.24 -1.36
CA ASN A 35 -20.89 -12.76 -0.29
C ASN A 35 -22.28 -12.11 -0.25
N ALA A 36 -22.95 -12.03 -1.41
CA ALA A 36 -24.26 -11.40 -1.59
C ALA A 36 -24.33 -9.88 -1.27
N LYS A 37 -23.21 -9.23 -0.95
CA LYS A 37 -23.13 -7.77 -0.77
C LYS A 37 -22.65 -7.11 -2.05
N SER A 38 -23.23 -5.96 -2.38
CA SER A 38 -22.71 -5.13 -3.47
C SER A 38 -21.37 -4.50 -3.09
N ARG A 39 -20.57 -4.17 -4.10
CA ARG A 39 -19.32 -3.41 -3.94
C ARG A 39 -19.50 -2.18 -3.08
N ASP A 40 -20.52 -1.36 -3.35
CA ASP A 40 -20.76 -0.11 -2.61
C ASP A 40 -21.12 -0.36 -1.14
N ALA A 41 -21.90 -1.41 -0.86
CA ALA A 41 -22.22 -1.79 0.51
C ALA A 41 -20.97 -2.21 1.27
N LEU A 42 -20.12 -3.02 0.65
CA LEU A 42 -18.88 -3.53 1.23
C LEU A 42 -17.86 -2.40 1.48
N LEU A 43 -17.69 -1.49 0.51
CA LEU A 43 -16.83 -0.31 0.63
C LEU A 43 -17.30 0.64 1.73
N ARG A 44 -18.62 0.89 1.85
CA ARG A 44 -19.17 1.71 2.94
C ARG A 44 -18.97 1.05 4.30
N GLN A 45 -19.23 -0.25 4.40
CA GLN A 45 -19.10 -1.02 5.64
C GLN A 45 -17.65 -0.99 6.17
N HIS A 46 -16.66 -1.07 5.29
CA HIS A 46 -15.23 -1.12 5.67
C HIS A 46 -14.47 0.19 5.42
N ARG A 47 -15.18 1.31 5.21
CA ARG A 47 -14.58 2.61 4.90
C ARG A 47 -13.50 3.04 5.91
N LEU A 48 -13.76 2.83 7.21
CA LEU A 48 -12.80 3.15 8.26
C LEU A 48 -11.52 2.31 8.12
N SER A 49 -11.66 0.99 7.94
CA SER A 49 -10.50 0.09 7.77
C SER A 49 -9.67 0.49 6.55
N THR A 50 -10.32 0.81 5.43
CA THR A 50 -9.64 1.29 4.21
C THR A 50 -8.94 2.62 4.42
N TRP A 51 -9.59 3.58 5.10
CA TRP A 51 -9.01 4.90 5.34
C TRP A 51 -7.77 4.82 6.24
N VAL A 52 -7.87 4.06 7.35
CA VAL A 52 -6.73 3.86 8.26
C VAL A 52 -5.60 3.11 7.56
N ALA A 53 -5.93 2.07 6.78
CA ALA A 53 -4.95 1.34 5.97
C ALA A 53 -4.20 2.27 5.00
N ASN A 54 -4.90 3.15 4.30
CA ASN A 54 -4.26 4.13 3.40
C ASN A 54 -3.39 5.14 4.15
N ALA A 55 -3.87 5.66 5.28
CA ALA A 55 -3.11 6.60 6.10
C ALA A 55 -1.80 5.96 6.61
N LEU A 56 -1.86 4.71 7.07
CA LEU A 56 -0.69 3.95 7.52
C LEU A 56 0.28 3.60 6.38
N PHE A 57 -0.25 3.28 5.20
CA PHE A 57 0.58 3.05 4.02
C PHE A 57 1.43 4.28 3.69
N ILE A 58 0.77 5.45 3.62
CA ILE A 58 1.42 6.73 3.36
C ILE A 58 2.43 7.09 4.46
N ALA A 59 2.05 6.88 5.72
CA ALA A 59 2.95 7.13 6.85
C ALA A 59 4.20 6.25 6.79
N GLY A 60 4.07 4.97 6.40
CA GLY A 60 5.22 4.08 6.21
C GLY A 60 6.18 4.56 5.12
N ILE A 61 5.66 5.05 3.99
CA ILE A 61 6.49 5.64 2.93
C ILE A 61 7.24 6.87 3.44
N PHE A 62 6.53 7.81 4.08
CA PHE A 62 7.17 9.01 4.64
C PHE A 62 8.20 8.67 5.70
N PHE A 63 7.96 7.65 6.52
CA PHE A 63 8.93 7.16 7.48
C PHE A 63 10.21 6.69 6.79
N GLY A 64 10.12 5.87 5.73
CA GLY A 64 11.30 5.44 4.97
C GLY A 64 12.07 6.59 4.33
N VAL A 65 11.37 7.58 3.77
CA VAL A 65 12.01 8.78 3.20
C VAL A 65 12.70 9.60 4.30
N ALA A 66 12.05 9.77 5.45
CA ALA A 66 12.60 10.53 6.57
C ALA A 66 13.82 9.83 7.21
N LEU A 67 13.94 8.51 7.10
CA LEU A 67 15.09 7.77 7.60
C LEU A 67 16.40 8.17 6.91
N TYR A 68 16.39 8.54 5.63
CA TYR A 68 17.61 8.98 4.93
C TYR A 68 18.33 10.14 5.66
N PRO A 69 17.71 11.32 5.83
CA PRO A 69 18.36 12.43 6.52
C PRO A 69 18.48 12.22 8.03
N LEU A 70 17.50 11.58 8.68
CA LEU A 70 17.51 11.43 10.15
C LEU A 70 18.44 10.32 10.64
N GLY A 71 18.64 9.28 9.83
CA GLY A 71 19.52 8.15 10.15
C GLY A 71 20.94 8.31 9.62
N GLY A 72 21.22 9.36 8.84
CA GLY A 72 22.53 9.57 8.23
C GLY A 72 22.88 8.52 7.17
N TYR A 73 21.86 7.94 6.51
CA TYR A 73 22.06 6.96 5.45
C TYR A 73 22.47 7.65 4.14
N GLU A 74 23.30 6.98 3.36
CA GLU A 74 23.62 7.41 2.00
C GLU A 74 22.40 7.24 1.08
N ASP A 75 22.29 8.08 0.05
CA ASP A 75 21.17 8.06 -0.90
C ASP A 75 21.02 6.71 -1.64
N SER A 76 22.10 5.92 -1.71
CA SER A 76 22.11 4.60 -2.36
C SER A 76 21.82 3.44 -1.40
N ASP A 77 21.72 3.69 -0.09
CA ASP A 77 21.50 2.65 0.90
C ASP A 77 20.06 2.10 0.75
N PRO A 78 19.88 0.78 0.58
CA PRO A 78 18.56 0.16 0.47
C PRO A 78 17.80 0.08 1.81
N VAL A 79 18.46 0.21 2.96
CA VAL A 79 17.87 -0.02 4.29
C VAL A 79 16.66 0.88 4.57
N PRO A 80 16.71 2.22 4.37
CA PRO A 80 15.54 3.08 4.54
C PRO A 80 14.35 2.71 3.65
N VAL A 81 14.62 2.26 2.41
CA VAL A 81 13.58 1.80 1.47
C VAL A 81 12.96 0.50 1.94
N LEU A 82 13.76 -0.46 2.43
CA LEU A 82 13.25 -1.72 2.99
C LEU A 82 12.34 -1.45 4.20
N TRP A 83 12.75 -0.53 5.08
CA TRP A 83 11.92 -0.09 6.22
C TRP A 83 10.64 0.62 5.77
N GLY A 84 10.75 1.58 4.86
CA GLY A 84 9.63 2.37 4.38
C GLY A 84 8.57 1.53 3.68
N PHE A 85 8.98 0.79 2.64
CA PHE A 85 8.09 -0.08 1.88
C PHE A 85 7.55 -1.24 2.75
N GLY A 86 8.40 -1.76 3.65
CA GLY A 86 8.02 -2.80 4.58
C GLY A 86 6.92 -2.38 5.55
N LEU A 87 7.12 -1.27 6.27
CA LEU A 87 6.11 -0.71 7.17
C LEU A 87 4.87 -0.25 6.42
N ALA A 88 5.04 0.39 5.26
CA ALA A 88 3.93 0.78 4.41
C ALA A 88 3.08 -0.43 4.01
N SER A 89 3.63 -1.63 3.97
CA SER A 89 2.87 -2.84 3.62
C SER A 89 2.31 -3.59 4.83
N VAL A 90 3.09 -3.70 5.91
CA VAL A 90 2.67 -4.43 7.14
C VAL A 90 1.58 -3.68 7.89
N LEU A 91 1.71 -2.35 8.07
CA LEU A 91 0.78 -1.58 8.89
C LEU A 91 -0.67 -1.59 8.33
N PRO A 92 -0.89 -1.43 7.01
CA PRO A 92 -2.23 -1.56 6.45
C PRO A 92 -2.82 -2.96 6.63
N LEU A 93 -2.03 -4.02 6.43
CA LEU A 93 -2.49 -5.40 6.62
C LEU A 93 -2.94 -5.63 8.07
N LEU A 94 -2.17 -5.12 9.03
CA LEU A 94 -2.54 -5.15 10.45
C LEU A 94 -3.84 -4.38 10.70
N ALA A 95 -4.00 -3.17 10.15
CA ALA A 95 -5.23 -2.39 10.30
C ALA A 95 -6.45 -3.09 9.70
N LEU A 96 -6.30 -3.70 8.52
CA LEU A 96 -7.35 -4.49 7.86
C LEU A 96 -7.69 -5.78 8.61
N GLY A 97 -6.75 -6.33 9.40
CA GLY A 97 -7.02 -7.46 10.28
C GLY A 97 -7.70 -7.04 11.59
N LEU A 98 -7.11 -6.08 12.28
CA LEU A 98 -7.46 -5.71 13.65
C LEU A 98 -8.75 -4.89 13.74
N ILE A 99 -8.96 -3.91 12.84
CA ILE A 99 -10.14 -3.04 12.93
C ILE A 99 -11.43 -3.84 12.75
N PRO A 100 -11.59 -4.68 11.71
CA PRO A 100 -12.79 -5.50 11.58
C PRO A 100 -12.93 -6.49 12.74
N LEU A 101 -11.83 -7.08 13.21
CA LEU A 101 -11.85 -8.01 14.34
C LEU A 101 -12.42 -7.35 15.60
N VAL A 102 -11.92 -6.16 15.96
CA VAL A 102 -12.37 -5.41 17.16
C VAL A 102 -13.80 -4.87 16.98
N THR A 103 -14.20 -4.53 15.75
CA THR A 103 -15.55 -4.03 15.45
C THR A 103 -16.58 -5.14 15.18
N GLY A 104 -16.21 -6.42 15.35
CA GLY A 104 -17.10 -7.57 15.13
C GLY A 104 -17.48 -7.79 13.65
N ARG A 105 -16.71 -7.24 12.71
CA ARG A 105 -16.92 -7.35 11.26
C ARG A 105 -16.07 -8.46 10.65
N ASN A 106 -16.49 -8.93 9.48
CA ASN A 106 -15.75 -9.97 8.77
C ASN A 106 -14.40 -9.43 8.25
N VAL A 107 -13.30 -10.02 8.71
CA VAL A 107 -11.95 -9.65 8.29
C VAL A 107 -11.75 -9.86 6.79
N LYS A 108 -12.20 -10.99 6.23
CA LYS A 108 -12.05 -11.29 4.79
C LYS A 108 -12.76 -10.23 3.92
N GLU A 109 -13.93 -9.75 4.34
CA GLU A 109 -14.63 -8.67 3.65
C GLU A 109 -13.84 -7.36 3.67
N ALA A 110 -13.12 -7.05 4.75
CA ALA A 110 -12.30 -5.85 4.83
C ALA A 110 -11.11 -5.89 3.85
N TYR A 111 -10.49 -7.06 3.72
CA TYR A 111 -9.46 -7.29 2.73
C TYR A 111 -10.02 -7.08 1.31
N VAL A 112 -11.14 -7.73 0.97
CA VAL A 112 -11.77 -7.53 -0.34
C VAL A 112 -12.14 -6.07 -0.59
N ALA A 113 -12.71 -5.40 0.42
CA ALA A 113 -13.07 -3.98 0.34
C ALA A 113 -11.86 -3.09 0.08
N PHE A 114 -10.71 -3.39 0.70
CA PHE A 114 -9.50 -2.63 0.49
C PHE A 114 -9.01 -2.74 -0.96
N ALA A 115 -8.86 -3.95 -1.50
CA ALA A 115 -8.41 -4.14 -2.89
C ALA A 115 -9.35 -3.45 -3.89
N TRP A 116 -10.66 -3.58 -3.68
CA TRP A 116 -11.67 -2.89 -4.50
C TRP A 116 -11.68 -1.38 -4.34
N ALA A 117 -11.27 -0.85 -3.19
CA ALA A 117 -11.11 0.59 -2.99
C ALA A 117 -9.91 1.13 -3.78
N GLN A 118 -8.91 0.29 -4.06
CA GLN A 118 -7.78 0.64 -4.93
C GLN A 118 -8.03 0.36 -6.41
N ASP A 119 -9.25 -0.08 -6.78
CA ASP A 119 -9.58 -0.47 -8.15
C ASP A 119 -8.64 -1.56 -8.73
N THR A 120 -8.12 -2.44 -7.87
CA THR A 120 -7.17 -3.50 -8.25
C THR A 120 -7.70 -4.90 -7.91
N PRO A 121 -7.27 -5.94 -8.65
CA PRO A 121 -7.63 -7.32 -8.30
C PRO A 121 -6.87 -7.77 -7.05
N LEU A 122 -7.50 -8.64 -6.25
CA LEU A 122 -6.98 -9.10 -4.96
C LEU A 122 -5.53 -9.62 -5.06
N TRP A 123 -5.26 -10.46 -6.06
CA TRP A 123 -3.94 -11.06 -6.23
C TRP A 123 -2.85 -9.99 -6.39
N LEU A 124 -3.14 -8.89 -7.09
CA LEU A 124 -2.16 -7.84 -7.33
C LEU A 124 -1.90 -7.04 -6.06
N THR A 125 -2.97 -6.58 -5.40
CA THR A 125 -2.85 -5.80 -4.16
C THR A 125 -2.02 -6.56 -3.13
N TYR A 126 -2.31 -7.85 -2.94
CA TYR A 126 -1.63 -8.65 -1.93
C TYR A 126 -0.28 -9.20 -2.36
N SER A 127 0.00 -9.31 -3.67
CA SER A 127 1.37 -9.59 -4.13
C SER A 127 2.30 -8.42 -3.83
N VAL A 128 1.86 -7.19 -4.08
CA VAL A 128 2.65 -5.98 -3.77
C VAL A 128 2.87 -5.84 -2.27
N LEU A 129 1.78 -5.92 -1.47
CA LEU A 129 1.90 -5.85 -0.02
C LEU A 129 2.71 -7.02 0.55
N GLY A 130 2.58 -8.22 -0.03
CA GLY A 130 3.38 -9.40 0.34
C GLY A 130 4.86 -9.19 0.09
N GLY A 131 5.24 -8.59 -1.04
CA GLY A 131 6.62 -8.17 -1.31
C GLY A 131 7.15 -7.20 -0.26
N GLY A 132 6.32 -6.26 0.20
CA GLY A 132 6.68 -5.36 1.30
C GLY A 132 6.84 -6.08 2.63
N VAL A 133 6.01 -7.08 2.96
CA VAL A 133 6.21 -7.90 4.17
C VAL A 133 7.58 -8.60 4.14
N VAL A 134 8.01 -9.09 2.97
CA VAL A 134 9.35 -9.66 2.80
C VAL A 134 10.43 -8.59 2.99
N ALA A 135 10.27 -7.41 2.40
CA ALA A 135 11.19 -6.29 2.60
C ALA A 135 11.32 -5.89 4.09
N PHE A 136 10.21 -5.89 4.83
CA PHE A 136 10.19 -5.65 6.27
C PHE A 136 10.99 -6.70 7.05
N ALA A 137 10.89 -7.98 6.67
CA ALA A 137 11.66 -9.04 7.31
C ALA A 137 13.17 -8.85 7.08
N PHE A 138 13.59 -8.43 5.88
CA PHE A 138 14.99 -8.07 5.60
C PHE A 138 15.44 -6.83 6.40
N ALA A 139 14.59 -5.81 6.51
CA ALA A 139 14.85 -4.62 7.32
C ALA A 139 15.04 -4.96 8.82
N LEU A 140 14.24 -5.90 9.34
CA LEU A 140 14.42 -6.42 10.69
C LEU A 140 15.71 -7.23 10.86
N ALA A 141 16.09 -8.00 9.83
CA ALA A 141 17.33 -8.76 9.85
C ALA A 141 18.56 -7.85 9.84
N SER A 142 18.50 -6.70 9.14
CA SER A 142 19.61 -5.74 9.10
C SER A 142 19.86 -5.03 10.44
N LEU A 143 18.92 -5.04 11.39
CA LEU A 143 19.15 -4.54 12.75
C LEU A 143 19.98 -5.48 13.63
N ARG A 144 20.13 -6.74 13.21
CA ARG A 144 20.87 -7.77 13.96
C ARG A 144 22.28 -8.02 13.41
N ALA A 145 22.62 -7.40 12.28
CA ALA A 145 23.93 -7.46 11.65
C ALA A 145 24.78 -6.28 12.12
#